data_AF-A0A0B1TCZ2-F1
#
_entry.id   AF-A0A0B1TCZ2-F1
#
_cell.length_a   1.000
_cell.length_b   1.000
_cell.length_c   1.000
_cell.angle_alpha   90.00
_cell.angle_beta   90.00
_cell.angle_gamma   90.00
#
_symmetry.space_group_name_H-M   'P 1'
#
loop_
_entity.id
_entity.type
_entity.pdbx_description
1 polymer ?
#
loop_
_entity_poly.entity_id
_entity_poly.type
_entity_poly.pdbx_seq_one_letter_code
_entity_poly.pdbx_strand_id
1 'polypeptide(L)'
;MANARATEIGCSVTKCGNKMQIGCLYNAIGNVKGQPMWETGEPCSECVGNATCEDGLCARPEEKPGRSSARIIASLEEISFKTE
;
A
#
# COMPACT_ATOMS: atom_id res chain seq x y z
N MET A 1 9.52 -3.33 -0.25
CA MET A 1 9.31 -2.77 -1.60
C MET A 1 8.94 -3.85 -2.59
N ALA A 2 9.86 -4.72 -3.03
CA ALA A 2 9.59 -5.74 -4.06
C ALA A 2 8.87 -7.02 -3.58
N ASN A 3 8.10 -6.97 -2.49
CA ASN A 3 7.33 -8.14 -2.05
C ASN A 3 6.10 -8.27 -2.95
N ALA A 4 6.00 -9.35 -3.74
CA ALA A 4 4.91 -9.55 -4.69
C ALA A 4 3.52 -9.62 -4.03
N ARG A 5 3.46 -9.89 -2.72
CA ARG A 5 2.21 -9.93 -1.95
C ARG A 5 1.73 -8.55 -1.47
N ALA A 6 2.58 -7.52 -1.52
CA ALA A 6 2.21 -6.17 -1.11
C ALA A 6 1.44 -5.47 -2.23
N THR A 7 0.21 -5.02 -1.95
CA THR A 7 -0.66 -4.35 -2.94
C THR A 7 -0.92 -2.89 -2.59
N GLU A 8 -0.60 -2.47 -1.37
CA GLU A 8 -0.86 -1.11 -0.89
C GLU A 8 0.37 -0.58 -0.14
N ILE A 9 0.61 0.72 -0.29
CA ILE A 9 1.65 1.46 0.40
C ILE A 9 1.09 2.78 0.91
N GLY A 10 1.38 3.10 2.17
CA GLY A 10 1.11 4.40 2.76
C GLY A 10 2.40 5.03 3.24
N CYS A 11 2.72 6.25 2.81
CA CYS A 11 3.91 6.98 3.22
C CYS A 11 3.54 8.29 3.91
N SER A 12 4.34 8.69 4.89
CA SER A 12 4.23 9.98 5.56
C SER A 12 5.60 10.60 5.75
N VAL A 13 5.64 11.93 5.73
CA VAL A 13 6.85 12.73 5.91
C VAL A 13 6.62 13.69 7.07
N THR A 14 7.61 13.80 7.96
CA THR A 14 7.56 14.74 9.09
C THR A 14 8.92 15.39 9.28
N LYS A 15 8.91 16.70 9.55
CA LYS A 15 10.12 17.45 9.87
C LYS A 15 10.29 17.51 11.39
N CYS A 16 11.45 17.04 11.88
CA CYS A 16 11.83 17.06 13.29
C CYS A 16 12.99 18.04 13.48
N GLY A 17 12.68 19.32 13.67
CA GLY A 17 13.70 20.39 13.74
C GLY A 17 14.46 20.52 12.42
N ASN A 18 15.77 20.25 12.43
CA ASN A 18 16.62 20.24 11.23
C ASN A 18 16.72 18.86 10.56
N LYS A 19 15.95 17.87 11.00
CA LYS A 19 15.91 16.52 10.42
C LYS A 19 14.57 16.29 9.71
N MET A 20 14.58 15.41 8.72
CA MET A 20 13.39 14.93 8.04
C MET A 20 13.29 13.42 8.24
N GLN A 21 12.10 12.95 8.56
CA GLN A 21 11.78 11.53 8.65
C GLN A 21 10.73 11.19 7.61
N ILE A 22 10.99 10.13 6.86
CA ILE A 22 10.07 9.55 5.89
C ILE A 22 9.79 8.13 6.36
N GLY A 23 8.53 7.79 6.55
CA GLY A 23 8.09 6.46 6.93
C GLY A 23 7.11 5.93 5.90
N CYS A 24 7.31 4.69 5.45
CA CYS A 24 6.37 3.99 4.59
C CYS A 24 5.96 2.66 5.22
N LEU A 25 4.67 2.36 5.15
CA LEU A 25 4.06 1.11 5.59
C LEU A 25 3.51 0.37 4.37
N TYR A 26 3.67 -0.95 4.38
CA TYR A 26 3.14 -1.85 3.37
C TYR A 26 2.07 -2.73 4.02
N ASN A 27 1.04 -3.09 3.26
CA ASN A 27 -0.02 -3.97 3.77
C ASN A 27 0.39 -5.46 3.89
N ALA A 28 1.62 -5.81 3.48
CA ALA A 28 2.16 -7.16 3.59
C ALA A 28 3.57 -7.18 4.20
N ILE A 29 3.83 -8.20 5.02
CA ILE A 29 5.13 -8.41 5.68
C ILE A 29 6.12 -8.97 4.66
N GLY A 30 7.23 -8.26 4.43
CA GLY A 30 8.26 -8.65 3.45
C GLY A 30 9.48 -9.36 4.02
N ASN A 31 9.61 -9.52 5.34
CA ASN A 31 10.81 -10.05 5.98
C ASN A 31 10.56 -11.35 6.76
N VAL A 32 9.61 -12.16 6.31
CA VAL A 32 9.33 -13.46 6.92
C VAL A 32 10.39 -14.48 6.48
N LYS A 33 11.13 -15.04 7.44
CA LYS A 33 12.19 -16.01 7.16
C LYS A 33 11.62 -17.25 6.47
N GLY A 34 12.27 -17.66 5.37
CA GLY A 34 11.87 -18.83 4.59
C GLY A 34 10.70 -18.59 3.65
N GLN A 35 10.11 -17.39 3.61
CA GLN A 35 9.17 -17.01 2.57
C GLN A 35 9.89 -16.27 1.44
N PRO A 36 9.70 -16.66 0.18
CA PRO A 36 10.24 -15.92 -0.95
C PRO A 36 9.54 -14.57 -1.09
N MET A 37 10.29 -13.59 -1.59
CA MET A 37 9.80 -12.23 -1.87
C MET A 37 8.86 -12.19 -3.08
N TRP A 38 9.11 -13.04 -4.07
CA TRP A 38 8.30 -13.26 -5.27
C TRP A 38 8.55 -14.69 -5.77
N GLU A 39 7.63 -15.21 -6.58
CA GLU A 39 7.82 -16.48 -7.29
C GLU A 39 8.49 -16.22 -8.64
N THR A 40 9.33 -17.15 -9.10
CA THR A 40 10.03 -17.03 -10.39
C THR A 40 9.13 -17.57 -11.50
N GLY A 41 8.91 -16.79 -12.56
CA GLY A 41 8.09 -17.18 -13.70
C GLY A 41 7.94 -16.06 -14.72
N GLU A 42 7.12 -16.32 -15.74
CA GLU A 42 6.72 -15.29 -16.71
C GLU A 42 5.85 -14.24 -16.00
N PRO A 43 6.06 -12.92 -16.25
CA PRO A 43 5.25 -11.87 -15.64
C PRO A 43 3.74 -12.12 -15.84
N CYS A 44 2.96 -11.84 -14.80
CA CYS A 44 1.51 -11.99 -14.79
C CYS A 44 0.94 -13.40 -15.01
N SER A 45 1.77 -14.44 -15.13
CA SER A 45 1.30 -15.82 -15.33
C SER A 45 0.44 -16.37 -14.18
N GLU A 46 0.59 -15.79 -12.98
CA GLU A 46 -0.09 -16.23 -11.75
C GLU A 46 -0.89 -15.10 -11.07
N CYS A 47 -1.41 -14.11 -11.82
CA CYS A 47 -2.30 -13.10 -11.24
C CYS A 47 -3.60 -13.73 -10.72
N VAL A 48 -3.98 -13.39 -9.48
CA VAL A 48 -5.16 -13.95 -8.81
C VAL A 48 -6.36 -12.99 -8.86
N GLY A 49 -7.57 -13.55 -8.92
CA GLY A 49 -8.82 -12.80 -8.85
C GLY A 49 -9.15 -12.04 -10.14
N ASN A 50 -9.57 -10.79 -10.01
CA ASN A 50 -9.90 -9.89 -11.12
C ASN A 50 -8.75 -8.93 -11.46
N ALA A 51 -7.51 -9.28 -11.09
CA ALA A 51 -6.36 -8.47 -11.40
C ALA A 51 -6.05 -8.49 -12.90
N THR A 52 -5.72 -7.31 -13.45
CA THR A 52 -5.24 -7.14 -14.83
C THR A 52 -3.72 -7.14 -14.86
N CYS A 53 -3.14 -7.50 -16.00
CA CYS A 53 -1.69 -7.38 -16.20
C CYS A 53 -1.40 -6.00 -16.80
N GLU A 54 -0.62 -5.19 -16.08
CA GLU A 54 -0.21 -3.86 -16.50
C GLU A 54 1.31 -3.77 -16.35
N ASP A 55 2.02 -3.60 -17.48
CA ASP A 55 3.48 -3.50 -17.53
C ASP A 55 4.25 -4.59 -16.75
N GLY A 56 3.71 -5.82 -16.74
CA GLY A 56 4.30 -6.97 -16.04
C GLY A 56 3.95 -7.07 -14.55
N LEU A 57 3.02 -6.25 -14.06
CA LEU A 57 2.49 -6.29 -12.70
C LEU A 57 1.01 -6.69 -12.68
N CYS A 58 0.61 -7.40 -11.62
CA CYS A 58 -0.81 -7.70 -11.37
C CYS A 58 -1.48 -6.48 -10.70
N ALA A 59 -2.22 -5.70 -11.48
CA ALA A 59 -3.00 -4.55 -11.01
C ALA A 59 -4.38 -5.00 -10.52
N ARG A 60 -4.68 -4.80 -9.23
CA ARG A 60 -6.02 -5.05 -8.69
C ARG A 60 -6.89 -3.81 -8.89
N PRO A 61 -8.19 -3.97 -9.19
CA PRO A 61 -9.10 -2.83 -9.20
C PRO A 61 -9.17 -2.20 -7.82
N GLU A 62 -9.34 -0.88 -7.77
CA GLU A 62 -9.45 -0.15 -6.51
C GLU A 62 -10.55 -0.73 -5.61
N GLU A 63 -10.19 -1.09 -4.39
CA GLU A 63 -11.16 -1.47 -3.38
C GLU A 63 -11.83 -0.20 -2.85
N LYS A 64 -13.10 0.01 -3.18
CA LYS A 64 -13.86 1.15 -2.64
C LYS A 64 -13.84 1.08 -1.12
N PRO A 65 -13.52 2.18 -0.40
CA PRO A 65 -13.57 2.17 1.05
C PRO A 65 -14.98 1.78 1.50
N GLY A 66 -15.07 0.76 2.35
CA GLY A 66 -16.35 0.34 2.92
C GLY A 66 -17.06 1.52 3.57
N ARG A 67 -18.40 1.55 3.52
CA ARG A 67 -19.25 2.66 3.99
C ARG A 67 -18.96 3.10 5.45
N SER A 68 -18.40 2.22 6.27
CA SER A 68 -17.91 2.51 7.62
C SER A 68 -16.58 3.26 7.65
N SER A 69 -15.64 2.92 6.75
CA SER A 69 -14.34 3.58 6.61
C SER A 69 -14.48 4.98 6.01
N ALA A 70 -15.38 5.15 5.04
CA ALA A 70 -15.65 6.46 4.42
C ALA A 70 -16.15 7.52 5.42
N ARG A 71 -16.93 7.13 6.45
CA ARG A 71 -17.38 8.05 7.51
C ARG A 71 -16.26 8.45 8.46
N ILE A 72 -15.31 7.55 8.72
CA ILE A 72 -14.14 7.83 9.55
C ILE A 72 -13.18 8.75 8.80
N ILE A 73 -12.94 8.51 7.51
CA ILE A 73 -12.08 9.36 6.67
C ILE A 73 -12.67 10.78 6.53
N ALA A 74 -13.98 10.90 6.26
CA ALA A 74 -14.65 12.22 6.19
C ALA A 74 -14.63 12.98 7.54
N SER A 75 -14.54 12.28 8.67
CA SER A 75 -14.39 12.92 9.99
C SER A 75 -12.94 13.31 10.31
N LEU A 76 -11.95 12.71 9.63
CA LEU A 76 -10.52 13.00 9.79
C LEU A 76 -10.05 14.14 8.86
N GLU A 77 -10.72 14.37 7.73
CA GLU A 77 -10.48 15.56 6.88
C GLU A 77 -10.77 16.88 7.65
N GLU A 78 -11.77 16.91 8.52
CA GLU A 78 -12.06 18.04 9.42
C GLU A 78 -10.98 18.25 10.50
N ILE A 79 -10.22 17.21 10.84
CA ILE A 79 -9.15 17.26 11.86
C ILE A 79 -7.82 17.67 11.22
N SER A 80 -7.52 17.24 9.99
CA SER A 80 -6.28 17.59 9.31
C SER A 80 -6.24 19.06 8.86
N PHE A 81 -7.40 19.75 8.75
CA PHE A 81 -7.48 21.18 8.43
C PHE A 81 -7.43 22.10 9.68
N LYS A 82 -7.38 21.55 10.90
CA LYS A 82 -7.37 22.32 12.16
C LYS A 82 -6.02 22.35 12.89
N THR A 83 -4.94 21.94 12.24
CA THR A 83 -3.57 22.14 12.72
C THR A 83 -2.83 23.24 11.95
N GLU A 84 -3.50 24.37 11.74
CA GLU A 84 -2.87 25.69 11.60
C GLU A 84 -3.67 26.74 12.39
#